data_AF-A0A3C8C765-F1
#
_entry.id   AF-A0A3C8C765-F1
#
_cell.length_a   1.000
_cell.length_b   1.000
_cell.length_c   1.000
_cell.angle_alpha   90.00
_cell.angle_beta   90.00
_cell.angle_gamma   90.00
#
_symmetry.space_group_name_H-M   'P 1'
#
loop_
_entity.id
_entity.type
_entity.pdbx_description
1 polymer ?
#
loop_
_entity_poly.entity_id
_entity_poly.type
_entity_poly.pdbx_seq_one_letter_code
_entity_poly.pdbx_strand_id
1 'polypeptide(L)'
;AKFLRAGFKDIGLEFLIPEGWRSNCLTGLRLPEGVSYEKLHAELKGNGFVIYAGQGILSDNIFRIANMGDINQEEFQRFLKELKTIC
;
A
#
# COMPACT_ATOMS: atom_id res chain seq x y z
N ALA A 1 -2.18 11.62 -2.76
CA ALA A 1 -1.76 11.11 -1.43
C ALA A 1 -2.86 11.12 -0.35
N LYS A 2 -3.53 12.24 -0.03
CA LYS A 2 -4.52 12.30 1.08
C LYS A 2 -5.63 11.25 0.96
N PHE A 3 -6.19 11.08 -0.23
CA PHE A 3 -7.23 10.09 -0.53
C PHE A 3 -6.79 8.66 -0.20
N LEU A 4 -5.65 8.22 -0.73
CA LEU A 4 -5.06 6.92 -0.42
C LEU A 4 -4.78 6.74 1.09
N ARG A 5 -4.24 7.78 1.75
CA ARG A 5 -3.97 7.70 3.20
C ARG A 5 -5.24 7.51 4.04
N ALA A 6 -6.35 8.14 3.66
CA ALA A 6 -7.63 7.89 4.30
C ALA A 6 -8.06 6.43 4.09
N GLY A 7 -8.01 5.94 2.85
CA GLY A 7 -8.33 4.55 2.53
C GLY A 7 -7.49 3.52 3.28
N PHE A 8 -6.17 3.74 3.40
CA PHE A 8 -5.30 2.83 4.18
C PHE A 8 -5.68 2.80 5.65
N LYS A 9 -6.02 3.96 6.23
CA LYS A 9 -6.48 4.04 7.61
C LYS A 9 -7.82 3.33 7.80
N ASP A 10 -8.74 3.46 6.84
CA ASP A 10 -10.06 2.80 6.88
C ASP A 10 -9.96 1.27 6.73
N ILE A 11 -8.92 0.77 6.05
CA ILE A 11 -8.59 -0.66 5.96
C ILE A 11 -7.89 -1.15 7.25
N GLY A 12 -7.42 -0.24 8.12
CA GLY A 12 -6.71 -0.60 9.35
C GLY A 12 -5.21 -0.80 9.17
N LEU A 13 -4.62 -0.33 8.07
CA LEU A 13 -3.18 -0.45 7.81
C LEU A 13 -2.38 0.58 8.62
N GLU A 14 -1.25 0.13 9.17
CA GLU A 14 -0.36 0.98 9.96
C GLU A 14 0.70 1.66 9.07
N PHE A 15 0.87 2.98 9.23
CA PHE A 15 1.92 3.72 8.56
C PHE A 15 3.27 3.53 9.24
N LEU A 16 4.31 3.22 8.46
CA LEU A 16 5.67 3.13 8.98
C LEU A 16 6.20 4.50 9.47
N ILE A 17 5.88 5.56 8.73
CA ILE A 17 6.39 6.91 8.98
C ILE A 17 5.32 7.75 9.70
N PRO A 18 5.67 8.47 10.79
CA PRO A 18 4.73 9.31 11.52
C PRO A 18 4.17 10.45 10.66
N GLU A 19 3.00 10.94 11.05
CA GLU A 19 2.40 12.11 10.42
C GLU A 19 3.34 13.32 10.48
N GLY A 20 3.35 14.15 9.43
CA GLY A 20 4.30 15.25 9.24
C GLY A 20 5.57 14.89 8.46
N TRP A 21 6.01 13.63 8.48
CA TRP A 21 7.23 13.16 7.80
C TRP A 21 6.95 12.30 6.56
N ARG A 22 5.67 12.09 6.23
CA ARG A 22 5.25 11.20 5.13
C ARG A 22 5.46 11.87 3.77
N SER A 23 6.02 11.12 2.83
CA SER A 23 6.07 11.53 1.43
C SER A 23 4.66 11.63 0.82
N ASN A 24 4.52 12.50 -0.19
CA ASN A 24 3.30 12.62 -1.00
C ASN A 24 3.30 11.69 -2.22
N CYS A 25 4.40 10.98 -2.46
CA CYS A 25 4.62 10.18 -3.65
C CYS A 25 4.81 8.69 -3.35
N LEU A 26 5.32 8.37 -2.16
CA LEU A 26 5.62 7.00 -1.74
C LEU A 26 5.15 6.79 -0.31
N THR A 27 4.26 5.84 -0.08
CA THR A 27 3.74 5.52 1.25
C THR A 27 4.27 4.15 1.67
N GLY A 28 4.91 4.07 2.84
CA GLY A 28 5.30 2.81 3.48
C GLY A 28 4.28 2.40 4.54
N LEU A 29 3.79 1.17 4.44
CA LEU A 29 2.79 0.57 5.32
C LEU A 29 3.33 -0.75 5.89
N ARG A 30 2.97 -1.07 7.13
CA ARG A 30 3.24 -2.41 7.69
C ARG A 30 2.36 -3.45 7.03
N LEU A 31 2.87 -4.65 6.87
CA LEU A 31 2.06 -5.79 6.45
C LEU A 31 1.00 -6.11 7.52
N PRO A 32 -0.24 -6.46 7.10
CA PRO A 32 -1.23 -7.01 8.02
C PRO A 32 -0.75 -8.30 8.68
N GLU A 33 -1.29 -8.59 9.87
CA GLU A 33 -0.98 -9.85 10.56
C GLU A 33 -1.42 -11.05 9.72
N GLY A 34 -0.54 -12.05 9.57
CA GLY A 34 -0.82 -13.25 8.79
C GLY A 34 -0.77 -13.08 7.26
N VAL A 35 -0.41 -11.90 6.74
CA VAL A 35 -0.27 -11.65 5.30
C VAL A 35 1.20 -11.44 4.93
N SER A 36 1.76 -12.36 4.14
CA SER A 36 3.11 -12.18 3.59
C SER A 36 3.11 -11.18 2.43
N TYR A 37 4.26 -10.54 2.20
CA TYR A 37 4.43 -9.64 1.07
C TYR A 37 4.17 -10.34 -0.27
N GLU A 38 4.63 -11.58 -0.43
CA GLU A 38 4.50 -12.35 -1.67
C GLU A 38 3.03 -12.59 -2.02
N LYS A 39 2.21 -12.94 -1.02
CA LYS A 39 0.77 -13.14 -1.19
C LYS A 39 0.10 -11.83 -1.59
N LEU A 40 0.35 -10.76 -0.83
CA LEU A 40 -0.22 -9.43 -1.11
C LEU A 40 0.15 -8.94 -2.51
N HIS A 41 1.43 -9.06 -2.88
CA HIS A 41 1.92 -8.65 -4.18
C HIS A 41 1.34 -9.51 -5.31
N ALA A 42 1.24 -10.82 -5.15
CA ALA A 42 0.68 -11.70 -6.17
C ALA A 42 -0.80 -11.38 -6.47
N GLU A 43 -1.62 -11.18 -5.43
CA GLU A 43 -3.04 -10.83 -5.56
C GLU A 43 -3.24 -9.46 -6.22
N LEU A 44 -2.50 -8.44 -5.76
CA LEU A 44 -2.58 -7.10 -6.36
C LEU A 44 -2.07 -7.09 -7.80
N LYS A 45 -1.00 -7.83 -8.11
CA LYS A 45 -0.47 -7.96 -9.46
C LYS A 45 -1.46 -8.66 -10.40
N GLY A 46 -2.17 -9.67 -9.91
CA GLY A 46 -3.27 -10.30 -10.64
C GLY A 46 -4.38 -9.31 -11.02
N ASN A 47 -4.59 -8.28 -10.21
CA ASN A 47 -5.55 -7.20 -10.44
C ASN A 47 -4.95 -5.99 -11.20
N GLY A 48 -3.71 -6.11 -11.68
CA GLY A 48 -3.03 -5.07 -12.47
C GLY A 48 -2.34 -3.99 -11.65
N PHE A 49 -2.10 -4.21 -10.35
CA PHE A 49 -1.41 -3.28 -9.47
C PHE A 49 -0.05 -3.83 -9.03
N VAL A 50 0.98 -3.00 -9.10
CA VAL A 50 2.33 -3.36 -8.64
C VAL A 50 2.66 -2.56 -7.39
N ILE A 51 3.08 -3.27 -6.34
CA ILE A 51 3.60 -2.71 -5.09
C ILE A 51 5.03 -3.20 -4.86
N TYR A 52 5.72 -2.60 -3.89
CA TYR A 52 7.13 -2.93 -3.62
C TYR A 52 7.34 -3.36 -2.18
N ALA A 53 8.18 -4.37 -1.96
CA ALA A 53 8.60 -4.78 -0.63
C ALA A 53 9.40 -3.67 0.08
N GLY A 54 9.56 -3.79 1.39
CA GLY A 54 10.63 -3.10 2.12
C GLY A 54 12.04 -3.49 1.60
N GLN A 55 13.05 -2.76 2.06
CA GLN A 55 14.45 -3.04 1.70
C GLN A 55 15.17 -3.76 2.85
N GLY A 56 16.01 -4.74 2.52
CA GLY A 56 16.79 -5.50 3.50
C GLY A 56 15.90 -6.11 4.57
N ILE A 57 16.21 -5.86 5.85
CA ILE A 57 15.46 -6.37 7.01
C ILE A 57 13.98 -5.95 7.06
N LEU A 58 13.56 -4.98 6.24
CA LEU A 58 12.19 -4.52 6.17
C LEU A 58 11.34 -5.27 5.14
N SER A 59 11.93 -6.11 4.28
CA SER A 59 11.21 -6.81 3.19
C SER A 59 10.00 -7.60 3.69
N ASP A 60 10.11 -8.17 4.88
CA ASP A 60 9.13 -9.11 5.43
C ASP A 60 8.13 -8.42 6.36
N ASN A 61 8.28 -7.11 6.58
CA ASN A 61 7.53 -6.37 7.60
C ASN A 61 6.72 -5.20 7.01
N ILE A 62 7.14 -4.66 5.86
CA ILE A 62 6.50 -3.52 5.23
C ILE A 62 6.35 -3.73 3.73
N PHE A 63 5.45 -2.94 3.16
CA PHE A 63 5.34 -2.74 1.72
C PHE A 63 5.19 -1.24 1.42
N ARG A 64 5.44 -0.89 0.16
CA ARG A 64 5.48 0.49 -0.33
C ARG A 64 4.57 0.63 -1.53
N ILE A 65 3.77 1.69 -1.50
CA ILE A 65 2.87 2.08 -2.58
C ILE A 65 3.34 3.41 -3.15
N ALA A 66 3.68 3.41 -4.44
CA ALA A 66 3.98 4.61 -5.20
C ALA A 66 2.69 5.16 -5.82
N ASN A 67 2.50 6.48 -5.77
CA ASN A 67 1.34 7.17 -6.34
C ASN A 67 1.75 8.35 -7.22
N MET A 68 2.76 8.12 -8.07
CA MET A 68 3.37 9.11 -8.96
C MET A 68 2.98 8.86 -10.42
N GLY A 69 2.98 9.91 -11.22
CA GLY A 69 2.70 9.84 -12.66
C GLY A 69 1.25 10.15 -12.99
N ASP A 70 0.82 9.67 -14.17
CA ASP A 70 -0.53 9.86 -14.70
C ASP A 70 -1.46 8.77 -14.16
N ILE A 71 -1.90 8.95 -12.92
CA ILE A 71 -2.83 8.03 -12.24
C ILE A 71 -4.06 8.83 -11.84
N ASN A 72 -5.23 8.35 -12.23
CA ASN A 72 -6.49 9.01 -11.96
C ASN A 72 -7.11 8.53 -10.63
N GLN A 73 -8.17 9.21 -10.20
CA GLN A 73 -8.84 8.90 -8.93
C GLN A 73 -9.57 7.55 -8.94
N GLU A 74 -10.09 7.12 -10.09
CA GLU A 74 -10.80 5.84 -10.24
C GLU A 74 -9.84 4.66 -10.05
N GLU A 75 -8.60 4.78 -10.52
CA GLU A 75 -7.55 3.80 -10.29
C GLU A 75 -7.20 3.67 -8.80
N PHE A 76 -7.14 4.78 -8.06
CA PHE A 76 -6.95 4.74 -6.61
C PHE A 76 -8.15 4.11 -5.88
N GLN A 77 -9.37 4.36 -6.33
CA GLN A 77 -10.57 3.72 -5.76
C GLN A 77 -10.57 2.21 -6.02
N ARG A 78 -10.26 1.79 -7.26
CA ARG A 78 -10.13 0.37 -7.61
C ARG A 78 -9.03 -0.30 -6.80
N PHE A 79 -7.88 0.36 -6.66
CA PHE A 79 -6.77 -0.14 -5.87
C PHE A 79 -7.16 -0.35 -4.39
N LEU A 80 -7.80 0.64 -3.76
CA LEU A 80 -8.24 0.52 -2.37
C LEU A 80 -9.29 -0.58 -2.17
N LYS A 81 -10.17 -0.78 -3.16
CA LYS A 81 -11.15 -1.86 -3.15
C LYS A 81 -10.47 -3.23 -3.15
N GLU A 82 -9.52 -3.46 -4.06
CA GLU A 82 -8.78 -4.71 -4.14
C GLU A 82 -7.87 -4.92 -2.92
N LEU A 83 -7.25 -3.86 -2.39
CA LEU A 83 -6.43 -3.95 -1.19
C LEU A 83 -7.26 -4.42 0.02
N LYS A 84 -8.50 -3.94 0.15
CA LYS A 84 -9.42 -4.29 1.25
C LYS A 84 -9.91 -5.74 1.20
N THR A 85 -9.86 -6.43 0.06
CA THR A 85 -10.25 -7.86 0.01
C THR A 85 -9.15 -8.79 0.51
N ILE A 86 -7.91 -8.29 0.58
CA ILE A 86 -6.71 -9.06 0.95
C ILE A 86 -6.33 -8.82 2.42
N CYS A 87 -6.47 -7.57 2.89
CA CYS A 87 -6.17 -7.13 4.25
C CYS A 87 -7.39 -7.30 5.17
#